data_AF-A0A954DXT6-F1
#
_entry.id   AF-A0A954DXT6-F1
#
_cell.length_a   1.000
_cell.length_b   1.000
_cell.length_c   1.000
_cell.angle_alpha   90.00
_cell.angle_beta   90.00
_cell.angle_gamma   90.00
#
_symmetry.space_group_name_H-M   'P 1'
#
loop_
_entity.id
_entity.type
_entity.pdbx_description
1 polymer ?
#
loop_
_entity_poly.entity_id
_entity_poly.type
_entity_poly.pdbx_seq_one_letter_code
_entity_poly.pdbx_strand_id
1 'polypeptide(L)'
;MKTEKTPCESCSMPIESGPYCEHCVDEAGELQAFEERFERMGQWLRQREPGLEGGELEQRVLEFMSKMPAWRDHPRVKART
;
A
#
# COMPACT_ATOMS: atom_id res chain seq x y z
N MET A 1 16.43 -22.15 11.07
CA MET A 1 15.03 -21.74 11.34
C MET A 1 14.48 -21.09 10.08
N LYS A 2 13.27 -21.44 9.62
CA LYS A 2 12.61 -20.73 8.51
C LYS A 2 11.93 -19.52 9.14
N THR A 3 12.40 -18.31 8.85
CA THR A 3 11.70 -17.08 9.24
C THR A 3 10.37 -17.07 8.51
N GLU A 4 9.26 -17.26 9.24
CA GLU A 4 7.91 -17.11 8.69
C GLU A 4 7.70 -15.63 8.41
N LYS A 5 7.64 -15.26 7.13
CA LYS A 5 7.42 -13.89 6.72
C LYS A 5 5.92 -13.66 6.54
N THR A 6 5.33 -12.79 7.34
CA THR A 6 3.95 -12.33 7.16
C THR A 6 3.91 -11.19 6.14
N PRO A 7 2.81 -11.01 5.39
CA PRO A 7 2.67 -9.86 4.51
C PRO A 7 2.38 -8.59 5.32
N CYS A 8 3.08 -7.50 4.99
CA CYS A 8 2.79 -6.16 5.49
C CYS A 8 1.34 -5.78 5.16
N GLU A 9 0.59 -5.35 6.17
CA GLU A 9 -0.83 -5.01 6.03
C GLU A 9 -1.11 -3.76 5.20
N SER A 10 -0.06 -3.00 4.83
CA SER A 10 -0.16 -1.77 4.02
C SER A 10 0.29 -1.95 2.57
N CYS A 11 1.28 -2.81 2.31
CA CYS A 11 1.87 -2.95 0.97
C CYS A 11 2.08 -4.40 0.51
N SER A 12 1.70 -5.39 1.32
CA SER A 12 1.92 -6.83 1.10
C SER A 12 3.38 -7.27 0.94
N MET A 13 4.37 -6.40 1.23
CA MET A 13 5.76 -6.84 1.28
C MET A 13 5.97 -7.84 2.42
N PRO A 14 6.78 -8.89 2.22
CA PRO A 14 7.06 -9.86 3.27
C PRO A 14 7.92 -9.22 4.36
N ILE A 15 7.46 -9.28 5.62
CA ILE A 15 8.13 -8.75 6.80
C ILE A 15 8.40 -9.84 7.82
N GLU A 16 9.40 -9.63 8.67
CA GLU A 16 9.80 -10.61 9.69
C GLU A 16 8.98 -10.50 10.98
N SER A 17 8.50 -9.31 11.31
CA SER A 17 7.67 -9.06 12.49
C SER A 17 6.87 -7.78 12.35
N GLY A 18 5.81 -7.65 13.15
CA GLY A 18 4.92 -6.49 13.16
C GLY A 18 3.86 -6.49 12.05
N PRO A 19 2.96 -5.49 12.05
CA PRO A 19 1.93 -5.34 11.01
C PRO A 19 2.44 -4.62 9.75
N TYR A 20 3.49 -3.79 9.87
CA TYR A 20 3.97 -2.91 8.81
C TYR A 20 5.49 -3.03 8.59
N CYS A 21 5.95 -2.83 7.35
CA CYS A 21 7.38 -2.75 7.02
C CYS A 21 7.95 -1.36 7.30
N GLU A 22 9.29 -1.27 7.40
CA GLU A 22 10.02 -0.01 7.58
C GLU A 22 9.70 1.04 6.51
N HIS A 23 9.32 0.62 5.30
CA HIS A 23 8.96 1.53 4.20
C HIS A 23 7.52 2.07 4.28
N CYS A 24 6.69 1.50 5.16
CA CYS A 24 5.30 1.91 5.34
C CYS A 24 5.09 2.73 6.62
N VAL A 25 6.08 2.79 7.50
CA VAL A 25 6.03 3.54 8.73
C VAL A 25 6.85 4.83 8.64
N ASP A 26 6.56 5.79 9.51
CA ASP A 26 7.31 7.03 9.66
C ASP A 26 8.46 6.87 10.68
N GLU A 27 9.10 7.99 11.05
CA GLU A 27 10.19 8.03 12.02
C GLU A 27 9.77 7.59 13.44
N ALA A 28 8.48 7.67 13.76
CA ALA A 28 7.91 7.20 15.01
C ALA A 28 7.52 5.71 14.96
N GLY A 29 7.59 5.08 13.79
CA GLY A 29 7.14 3.71 13.57
C GLY A 29 5.62 3.60 13.37
N GLU A 30 4.93 4.71 13.19
CA GLU A 30 3.49 4.75 12.91
C GLU A 30 3.24 4.62 11.41
N LEU A 31 2.11 4.02 11.03
CA LEU A 31 1.76 3.85 9.62
C LEU A 31 1.62 5.22 8.95
N GLN A 32 2.34 5.42 7.84
CA GLN A 32 2.25 6.61 7.01
C GLN A 32 0.80 6.92 6.63
N ALA A 33 0.48 8.21 6.48
CA ALA A 33 -0.85 8.64 6.09
C ALA A 33 -1.30 8.01 4.77
N PHE A 34 -2.61 7.82 4.62
CA PHE A 34 -3.20 7.24 3.40
C PHE A 34 -2.73 7.94 2.13
N GLU A 35 -2.71 9.27 2.11
CA GLU A 35 -2.30 10.07 0.96
C GLU A 35 -0.84 9.82 0.57
N GLU A 36 0.07 9.78 1.54
CA GLU A 36 1.49 9.49 1.29
C GLU A 36 1.67 8.08 0.72
N ARG A 37 0.95 7.09 1.28
CA ARG A 37 0.97 5.72 0.78
C ARG A 37 0.35 5.59 -0.60
N PHE A 38 -0.73 6.31 -0.85
CA PHE A 38 -1.40 6.36 -2.14
C PHE A 38 -0.46 6.88 -3.23
N GLU A 39 0.19 8.01 -2.99
CA GLU A 39 1.17 8.60 -3.92
C GLU A 39 2.35 7.67 -4.16
N ARG A 40 2.94 7.09 -3.10
CA ARG A 40 4.06 6.15 -3.21
C ARG A 40 3.69 4.89 -3.98
N MET A 41 2.50 4.34 -3.75
CA MET A 41 2.00 3.19 -4.51
C MET A 41 1.73 3.55 -5.97
N GLY A 42 1.23 4.76 -6.25
CA GLY A 42 1.10 5.27 -7.61
C GLY A 42 2.44 5.39 -8.34
N GLN A 43 3.46 5.93 -7.69
CA GLN A 43 4.82 5.99 -8.26
C GLN A 43 5.39 4.60 -8.52
N TRP A 44 5.25 3.68 -7.57
CA TRP A 44 5.70 2.30 -7.73
C TRP A 44 4.98 1.59 -8.89
N LEU A 45 3.66 1.75 -8.98
CA LEU A 45 2.86 1.12 -10.03
C LEU A 45 3.21 1.69 -11.41
N ARG A 46 3.43 3.00 -11.51
CA ARG A 46 3.88 3.66 -12.75
C ARG A 46 5.26 3.18 -13.21
N GLN A 47 6.17 2.91 -12.27
CA GLN A 47 7.48 2.32 -12.58
C GLN A 47 7.35 0.87 -13.06
N ARG A 48 6.38 0.11 -12.52
CA ARG A 48 6.16 -1.30 -12.87
C ARG A 48 5.42 -1.48 -14.20
N GLU A 49 4.47 -0.60 -14.47
CA GLU A 49 3.59 -0.60 -15.63
C GLU A 49 3.69 0.74 -16.35
N PRO A 50 4.78 0.98 -17.09
CA PRO A 50 4.95 2.18 -17.89
C PRO A 50 3.86 2.21 -18.98
N GLY A 51 2.89 3.10 -18.81
CA GLY A 51 1.69 3.20 -19.65
C GLY A 51 0.41 3.49 -18.86
N LEU A 52 0.41 3.22 -17.55
CA LEU A 52 -0.66 3.68 -16.66
C LEU A 52 -0.54 5.18 -16.39
N GLU A 53 -1.58 5.93 -16.76
CA GLU A 53 -1.63 7.39 -16.65
C GLU A 53 -2.90 7.86 -15.93
N GLY A 54 -2.80 9.02 -15.27
CA GLY A 54 -3.93 9.76 -14.71
C GLY A 54 -4.88 8.92 -13.85
N GLY A 55 -6.18 8.99 -14.18
CA GLY A 55 -7.23 8.32 -13.42
C GLY A 55 -7.17 6.80 -13.44
N GLU A 56 -6.58 6.16 -14.46
CA GLU A 56 -6.43 4.70 -14.48
C GLU A 56 -5.40 4.25 -13.43
N LEU A 57 -4.27 4.98 -13.33
CA LEU A 57 -3.27 4.73 -12.29
C LEU A 57 -3.89 4.83 -10.89
N GLU A 58 -4.66 5.89 -10.64
CA GLU A 58 -5.33 6.09 -9.35
C GLU A 58 -6.32 4.97 -9.02
N GLN A 59 -7.14 4.54 -9.99
CA GLN A 59 -8.07 3.43 -9.76
C GLN A 59 -7.35 2.12 -9.46
N ARG A 60 -6.25 1.82 -10.17
CA ARG A 60 -5.45 0.63 -9.89
C ARG A 60 -4.80 0.68 -8.52
N VAL A 61 -4.31 1.84 -8.08
CA VAL A 61 -3.80 2.03 -6.72
C VAL A 61 -4.91 1.78 -5.69
N LEU A 62 -6.11 2.36 -5.89
CA LEU A 62 -7.24 2.12 -4.99
C LEU A 62 -7.65 0.64 -4.95
N GLU A 63 -7.66 -0.05 -6.10
CA GLU A 63 -7.94 -1.48 -6.17
C GLU A 63 -6.88 -2.30 -5.42
N PHE A 64 -5.61 -1.99 -5.59
CA PHE A 64 -4.52 -2.62 -4.86
C PHE A 64 -4.64 -2.39 -3.35
N MET A 65 -4.85 -1.14 -2.93
CA MET A 65 -5.04 -0.79 -1.51
C MET A 65 -6.27 -1.47 -0.91
N SER A 66 -7.33 -1.73 -1.68
CA SER A 66 -8.49 -2.45 -1.16
C SER A 66 -8.24 -3.88 -0.70
N LYS A 67 -7.16 -4.50 -1.18
CA LYS A 67 -6.73 -5.85 -0.79
C LYS A 67 -5.92 -5.84 0.52
N MET A 68 -5.53 -4.66 1.00
CA MET A 68 -4.68 -4.45 2.17
C MET A 68 -5.54 -4.22 3.42
N PRO A 69 -5.30 -4.95 4.53
CA PRO A 69 -6.05 -4.76 5.79
C PRO A 69 -6.03 -3.32 6.30
N ALA A 70 -4.91 -2.60 6.14
CA ALA A 70 -4.76 -1.23 6.61
C ALA A 70 -5.67 -0.23 5.86
N TRP A 71 -6.05 -0.53 4.61
CA TRP A 71 -6.66 0.46 3.72
C TRP A 71 -8.06 0.10 3.22
N ARG A 72 -8.44 -1.18 3.24
CA ARG A 72 -9.74 -1.65 2.73
C ARG A 72 -10.95 -0.89 3.28
N ASP A 73 -10.82 -0.36 4.50
CA ASP A 73 -11.88 0.35 5.21
C ASP A 73 -11.84 1.87 5.02
N HIS A 74 -10.83 2.42 4.33
CA HIS A 74 -10.64 3.85 4.12
C HIS A 74 -11.74 4.44 3.22
N PRO A 75 -12.25 5.67 3.49
CA PRO A 75 -13.34 6.27 2.71
C PRO A 75 -13.09 6.35 1.20
N ARG A 76 -11.88 6.75 0.77
CA ARG A 76 -11.52 6.80 -0.66
C ARG A 76 -11.49 5.42 -1.31
N VAL A 77 -11.10 4.39 -0.57
CA VAL A 77 -11.06 3.00 -1.06
C VAL A 77 -12.47 2.44 -1.19
N LYS A 78 -13.38 2.79 -0.26
CA LYS A 78 -14.79 2.42 -0.34
C LYS A 78 -15.54 3.16 -1.45
N ALA A 79 -15.21 4.42 -1.69
CA ALA A 79 -15.81 5.25 -2.74
C ALA A 79 -15.38 4.86 -4.17
N ARG A 80 -14.49 3.88 -4.35
CA ARG A 80 -14.13 3.31 -5.66
C ARG A 80 -15.29 2.52 -6.30
N THR A 81 -16.17 1.94 -5.48
CA THR A 81 -17.20 0.99 -5.93
C THR A 81 -18.40 1.63 -6.61
#